data_AF-A0A660U993-F1
#
_entry.id   AF-A0A660U993-F1
#
_cell.length_a   1.000
_cell.length_b   1.000
_cell.length_c   1.000
_cell.angle_alpha   90.00
_cell.angle_beta   90.00
_cell.angle_gamma   90.00
#
_symmetry.space_group_name_H-M   'P 1'
#
loop_
_entity.id
_entity.type
_entity.pdbx_description
1 polymer ?
#
loop_
_entity_poly.entity_id
_entity_poly.type
_entity_poly.pdbx_seq_one_letter_code
_entity_poly.pdbx_strand_id
1 'polypeptide(L)' 'MLDIMLPGVDGVTLLERIKRLRRDLPVIVSTAYGAYKDSTTIWSADECVIKSSDLSELREKIEKYLGE' A
#
# COMPACT_ATOMS: atom_id res chain seq x y z
N MET A 1 3.59 4.45 -3.82
CA MET A 1 2.56 3.38 -3.90
C MET A 1 3.25 2.04 -4.15
N LEU A 2 2.75 0.95 -3.57
CA LEU A 2 3.31 -0.40 -3.67
C LEU A 2 2.21 -1.42 -4.04
N ASP A 3 2.55 -2.38 -4.91
CA ASP A 3 1.73 -3.57 -5.15
C ASP A 3 2.20 -4.74 -4.27
N ILE A 4 1.27 -5.58 -3.79
CA ILE A 4 1.60 -6.79 -3.04
C ILE A 4 1.86 -7.97 -3.98
N MET A 5 1.14 -8.05 -5.10
CA MET A 5 1.28 -9.15 -6.07
C MET A 5 2.30 -8.79 -7.13
N LEU A 6 3.59 -8.92 -6.78
CA LEU A 6 4.70 -8.66 -7.69
C LEU A 6 5.26 -9.98 -8.26
N PRO A 7 5.59 -10.04 -9.56
CA PRO A 7 6.25 -11.22 -10.12
C PRO A 7 7.66 -11.35 -9.56
N GLY A 8 7.96 -12.50 -8.94
CA GLY A 8 9.29 -12.81 -8.42
C GLY A 8 9.70 -12.06 -7.14
N VAL A 9 8.80 -11.27 -6.54
CA VAL A 9 9.03 -10.53 -5.29
C VAL A 9 7.83 -10.69 -4.38
N ASP A 10 8.07 -11.04 -3.12
CA ASP A 10 7.02 -10.96 -2.10
C ASP A 10 6.82 -9.49 -1.68
N GLY A 11 5.70 -8.90 -2.11
CA GLY A 11 5.38 -7.50 -1.84
C GLY A 11 5.18 -7.19 -0.35
N VAL A 12 4.83 -8.18 0.47
CA VAL A 12 4.74 -8.02 1.94
C VAL A 12 6.13 -7.87 2.53
N THR A 13 7.05 -8.76 2.17
CA THR A 13 8.45 -8.67 2.59
C THR A 13 9.10 -7.37 2.08
N LEU A 14 8.74 -6.92 0.89
CA LEU A 14 9.20 -5.63 0.36
C LEU A 14 8.67 -4.45 1.19
N LEU A 15 7.38 -4.44 1.55
CA LEU A 15 6.79 -3.42 2.43
C LEU A 15 7.55 -3.34 3.77
N GLU A 16 7.77 -4.48 4.40
CA GLU A 16 8.52 -4.59 5.65
C GLU A 16 9.94 -4.01 5.50
N ARG A 17 10.63 -4.35 4.40
CA ARG A 17 11.97 -3.83 4.12
C ARG A 17 11.97 -2.32 3.93
N ILE A 18 10.98 -1.77 3.22
CA ILE A 18 10.83 -0.32 3.02
C ILE A 18 10.64 0.36 4.38
N LYS A 19 9.69 -0.09 5.21
CA LYS A 19 9.40 0.52 6.51
C LYS A 19 10.54 0.37 7.52
N ARG A 20 11.36 -0.67 7.42
CA ARG A 20 12.61 -0.80 8.20
C ARG A 20 13.68 0.20 7.80
N LEU A 21 13.82 0.50 6.51
CA LEU A 21 14.82 1.45 6.01
C LEU A 21 14.39 2.91 6.20
N ARG A 22 13.09 3.18 6.01
CA ARG A 22 12.49 4.51 6.01
C ARG A 22 11.12 4.45 6.69
N ARG A 23 11.11 4.50 8.03
CA ARG A 23 9.89 4.38 8.83
C ARG A 23 8.91 5.54 8.60
N ASP A 24 9.45 6.70 8.27
CA ASP A 24 8.76 7.96 7.99
C ASP A 24 8.17 8.04 6.57
N LEU A 25 8.59 7.16 5.65
CA LEU A 25 8.06 7.17 4.29
C LEU A 25 6.62 6.62 4.30
N PRO A 26 5.63 7.41 3.86
CA PRO A 26 4.27 6.91 3.71
C PRO A 26 4.19 5.92 2.56
N VAL A 27 3.62 4.74 2.82
CA VAL A 27 3.43 3.68 1.84
C VAL A 27 1.94 3.36 1.74
N ILE A 28 1.37 3.70 0.58
CA ILE A 28 0.04 3.27 0.17
C ILE A 28 0.18 1.94 -0.58
N VAL A 29 -0.45 0.90 -0.05
CA VAL A 29 -0.57 -0.40 -0.73
C VAL A 29 -1.77 -0.38 -1.66
N SER A 30 -1.60 -0.87 -2.89
CA SER A 30 -2.66 -1.04 -3.85
C SER A 30 -2.72 -2.50 -4.30
N THR A 31 -3.82 -3.21 -4.03
CA THR A 31 -3.94 -4.66 -4.26
C THR A 31 -5.26 -5.04 -4.91
N ALA A 32 -5.26 -6.05 -5.79
CA ALA A 32 -6.51 -6.59 -6.35
C ALA A 32 -7.28 -7.46 -5.35
N TYR A 33 -6.67 -7.81 -4.22
CA TYR A 33 -7.25 -8.73 -3.25
C TYR A 33 -7.82 -7.98 -2.05
N GLY A 34 -9.15 -7.89 -2.01
CA GLY A 34 -9.95 -7.30 -0.93
C GLY A 34 -9.52 -7.76 0.47
N ALA A 35 -9.25 -9.06 0.62
CA ALA A 35 -8.88 -9.68 1.89
C ALA A 35 -7.63 -9.10 2.54
N TYR A 36 -6.74 -8.45 1.76
CA TYR A 36 -5.56 -7.81 2.33
C TYR A 36 -5.89 -6.50 3.04
N LYS A 37 -6.97 -5.79 2.67
CA LYS A 37 -7.34 -4.50 3.29
C LYS A 37 -7.52 -4.62 4.81
N ASP A 38 -8.07 -5.75 5.26
CA ASP A 38 -8.30 -6.05 6.68
C ASP A 38 -7.30 -7.09 7.25
N SER A 39 -6.28 -7.45 6.47
CA SER A 39 -5.31 -8.46 6.88
C SER A 39 -4.23 -7.87 7.78
N THR A 40 -3.90 -8.62 8.83
CA THR A 40 -2.72 -8.36 9.67
C THR A 40 -1.41 -8.38 8.88
N THR A 41 -1.42 -8.91 7.66
CA THR A 41 -0.22 -9.06 6.81
C THR A 41 0.33 -7.73 6.31
N ILE A 42 -0.51 -6.72 6.06
CA ILE A 42 -0.07 -5.41 5.53
C ILE A 42 -0.25 -4.28 6.55
N TRP A 43 -0.33 -4.62 7.83
CA TRP A 43 -0.50 -3.67 8.94
C TRP A 43 0.55 -2.56 8.99
N SER A 44 1.73 -2.79 8.41
CA SER A 44 2.84 -1.83 8.31
C SER A 44 2.63 -0.75 7.23
N ALA A 45 1.65 -0.91 6.35
CA ALA A 45 1.27 0.10 5.38
C ALA A 45 0.49 1.23 6.07
N ASP A 46 0.65 2.45 5.57
CA ASP A 46 -0.06 3.61 6.12
C ASP A 46 -1.51 3.67 5.61
N GLU A 47 -1.75 3.15 4.39
CA GLU A 47 -3.08 2.96 3.81
C GLU A 47 -3.10 1.74 2.87
N CYS A 48 -4.27 1.13 2.69
CA CYS A 48 -4.50 0.09 1.69
C CYS A 48 -5.73 0.40 0.84
N VAL A 49 -5.55 0.38 -0.48
CA VAL A 49 -6.61 0.63 -1.49
C VAL A 49 -6.78 -0.60 -2.37
N ILE A 50 -8.03 -0.97 -2.66
CA ILE A 50 -8.31 -2.05 -3.59
C ILE A 50 -8.19 -1.52 -5.02
N LYS A 51 -7.43 -2.22 -5.86
CA LYS A 51 -7.29 -1.88 -7.28
C LYS A 51 -8.66 -1.91 -7.92
N SER A 52 -9.01 -0.77 -8.50
CA SER A 52 -10.31 -0.49 -9.06
C SER A 52 -10.13 0.39 -10.30
N SER A 53 -11.08 0.33 -11.22
CA SER A 53 -11.11 1.24 -12.37
C SER A 53 -11.43 2.69 -11.96
N ASP A 54 -12.15 2.87 -10.84
CA ASP A 54 -12.30 4.17 -10.19
C ASP A 54 -11.07 4.46 -9.32
N LEU A 55 -10.39 5.56 -9.62
CA LEU A 55 -9.15 5.97 -8.95
C LEU A 55 -9.41 6.99 -7.83
N SER A 56 -10.67 7.28 -7.51
CA SER A 56 -11.04 8.36 -6.60
C SER A 56 -10.49 8.11 -5.19
N GLU A 57 -10.66 6.88 -4.65
CA GLU A 57 -10.11 6.49 -3.34
C GLU A 57 -8.58 6.60 -3.33
N LEU A 58 -7.90 6.09 -4.38
CA LEU A 58 -6.44 6.15 -4.46
C LEU A 58 -5.93 7.58 -4.47
N ARG A 59 -6.58 8.45 -5.26
CA ARG A 59 -6.20 9.85 -5.40
C ARG A 59 -6.34 10.61 -4.09
N GLU A 60 -7.47 10.45 -3.40
CA GLU A 60 -7.71 11.07 -2.09
C GLU A 60 -6.62 10.70 -1.08
N LYS A 61 -6.20 9.43 -1.05
CA LYS A 61 -5.12 8.99 -0.17
C LYS A 61 -3.78 9.59 -0.56
N ILE A 62 -3.47 9.71 -1.86
CA ILE A 62 -2.22 10.35 -2.30
C ILE A 62 -2.20 11.83 -1.89
N GLU A 63 -3.25 12.58 -2.19
CA GLU A 63 -3.39 14.01 -1.85
C GLU A 63 -3.22 14.23 -0.33
N LYS A 64 -3.86 13.39 0.50
CA LYS A 64 -3.69 13.38 1.97
C LYS A 64 -2.23 13.33 2.43
N TYR A 65 -1.36 12.54 1.78
CA TYR A 65 0.06 12.42 2.16
C TYR A 65 0.97 13.42 1.48
N LEU A 66 0.53 14.05 0.38
CA LEU A 66 1.23 15.18 -0.24
C LEU A 66 0.92 16.50 0.45
N GLY A 67 -0.15 16.55 1.26
CA GLY A 67 -0.60 17.77 1.93
C GLY A 67 -1.34 18.73 1.00
N GLU A 68 -1.96 18.17 -0.05
CA GLU A 68 -2.80 18.87 -1.03
C GLU A 68 -4.29 18.73 -0.71
#